data_AF-A0A9R1PQC5-F1
#
_entry.id   AF-A0A9R1PQC5-F1
#
_cell.length_a   1.000
_cell.length_b   1.000
_cell.length_c   1.000
_cell.angle_alpha   90.00
_cell.angle_beta   90.00
_cell.angle_gamma   90.00
#
_symmetry.space_group_name_H-M   'P 1'
#
loop_
_entity.id
_entity.type
_entity.pdbx_description
1 polymer ?
#
loop_
_entity_poly.entity_id
_entity_poly.type
_entity_poly.pdbx_seq_one_letter_code
_entity_poly.pdbx_strand_id
1 'polypeptide(L)'
;MYYKGWYHFFYQYNPKGAVWGNIVWAHSVSRDLINWVALETAIQPSIKSDKYGCWSGSATILRDGTPAIMYTGIDRADINYEVQNIAFPKNKSDPLLREWVKPKSNPIIVPEGGINATQFRDPTTAWYADGHWRLLIGALSGASRGVAYVYRSRDFMRWTRVRKPLHSAPTGMWECPDLYPVTVDGRQNGLDTSVTSSPKVKHVLKNSLDLRRYDYYTVGTYNRKTERYVPDNPTGDEHHLRYDYGNFYASKTFYDPVKRRRILWGWANESDTAVDDVAKGWAGIQAIPRKVWLDPSGRQLMQWPVEELEALRGKKPVSLRDGVVKRGEHVEVTGLRSSQADVEVSFEVPSLEGAEALDPALANDAQKLCSVKGADVEGGVGPFGLWVLASAKLEEKTAVFFRVFKAARNINSTKPVVLMCSDPQVIFEPEPLQADVRRLC
;
A
#
# COMPACT_ATOMS: atom_id res chain seq x y z
N MET A 1 12.38 -6.11 -5.08
CA MET A 1 13.50 -6.82 -4.40
C MET A 1 14.83 -6.15 -4.74
N TYR A 2 15.93 -6.47 -4.06
CA TYR A 2 17.27 -6.04 -4.45
C TYR A 2 18.14 -7.24 -4.85
N TYR A 3 18.87 -7.14 -5.94
CA TYR A 3 19.80 -8.17 -6.42
C TYR A 3 20.98 -7.55 -7.17
N LYS A 4 22.22 -7.92 -6.78
CA LYS A 4 23.47 -7.57 -7.47
C LYS A 4 23.56 -6.11 -7.98
N GLY A 5 23.27 -5.13 -7.12
CA GLY A 5 23.38 -3.71 -7.49
C GLY A 5 22.09 -3.08 -8.04
N TRP A 6 21.03 -3.87 -8.23
CA TRP A 6 19.79 -3.40 -8.84
C TRP A 6 18.58 -3.66 -7.93
N TYR A 7 17.72 -2.66 -7.84
CA TYR A 7 16.35 -2.82 -7.38
C TYR A 7 15.51 -3.32 -8.56
N HIS A 8 14.78 -4.40 -8.34
CA HIS A 8 13.83 -4.96 -9.31
C HIS A 8 12.41 -4.68 -8.85
N PHE A 9 11.62 -4.14 -9.76
CA PHE A 9 10.20 -3.93 -9.60
C PHE A 9 9.45 -4.70 -10.69
N PHE A 10 8.49 -5.51 -10.25
CA PHE A 10 7.59 -6.25 -11.12
C PHE A 10 6.16 -5.83 -10.80
N TYR A 11 5.32 -5.75 -11.82
CA TYR A 11 3.95 -5.25 -11.67
C TYR A 11 3.00 -5.94 -12.63
N GLN A 12 1.75 -6.15 -12.19
CA GLN A 12 0.69 -6.59 -13.07
C GLN A 12 0.51 -5.56 -14.19
N TYR A 13 0.52 -6.03 -15.42
CA TYR A 13 0.46 -5.19 -16.61
C TYR A 13 -0.42 -5.85 -17.66
N ASN A 14 -1.22 -5.05 -18.37
CA ASN A 14 -1.93 -5.47 -19.57
C ASN A 14 -1.18 -4.98 -20.81
N PRO A 15 -0.53 -5.86 -21.59
CA PRO A 15 0.19 -5.45 -22.80
C PRO A 15 -0.71 -4.95 -23.94
N LYS A 16 -2.04 -5.06 -23.79
CA LYS A 16 -3.01 -4.85 -24.87
C LYS A 16 -4.04 -3.75 -24.58
N GLY A 17 -3.93 -3.03 -23.46
CA GLY A 17 -4.87 -1.93 -23.18
C GLY A 17 -4.74 -1.34 -21.79
N ALA A 18 -5.51 -0.28 -21.56
CA ALA A 18 -5.53 0.49 -20.31
C ALA A 18 -6.47 -0.10 -19.24
N VAL A 19 -7.26 -1.13 -19.56
CA VAL A 19 -8.16 -1.81 -18.61
C VAL A 19 -7.60 -3.15 -18.17
N TRP A 20 -8.08 -3.71 -17.05
CA TRP A 20 -7.61 -5.00 -16.55
C TRP A 20 -7.89 -6.14 -17.55
N GLY A 21 -6.87 -6.95 -17.84
CA GLY A 21 -6.95 -8.11 -18.75
C GLY A 21 -5.56 -8.54 -19.24
N ASN A 22 -5.44 -9.77 -19.77
CA ASN A 22 -4.16 -10.32 -20.29
C ASN A 22 -2.96 -10.15 -19.34
N ILE A 23 -3.18 -10.30 -18.03
CA ILE A 23 -2.22 -9.89 -17.02
C ILE A 23 -0.91 -10.69 -17.10
N VAL A 24 0.18 -9.95 -17.21
CA VAL A 24 1.58 -10.40 -17.12
C VAL A 24 2.32 -9.64 -16.02
N TRP A 25 3.55 -10.05 -15.71
CA TRP A 25 4.49 -9.27 -14.90
C TRP A 25 5.44 -8.52 -15.81
N ALA A 26 5.15 -7.24 -16.02
CA ALA A 26 6.14 -6.32 -16.56
C ALA A 26 7.26 -6.11 -15.53
N HIS A 27 8.44 -5.69 -15.99
CA HIS A 27 9.66 -5.66 -15.19
C HIS A 27 10.44 -4.39 -15.47
N SER A 28 10.79 -3.67 -14.41
CA SER A 28 11.71 -2.55 -14.45
C SER A 28 12.80 -2.70 -13.39
N VAL A 29 13.96 -2.10 -13.67
CA VAL A 29 15.11 -2.09 -12.76
C VAL A 29 15.57 -0.67 -12.49
N SER A 30 16.11 -0.45 -11.29
CA SER A 30 16.61 0.85 -10.84
C SER A 30 17.84 0.69 -9.96
N ARG A 31 18.65 1.75 -9.84
CA ARG A 31 19.74 1.83 -8.86
C ARG A 31 19.41 2.69 -7.65
N ASP A 32 18.32 3.45 -7.71
CA ASP A 32 17.96 4.47 -6.71
C ASP A 32 16.48 4.44 -6.33
N LEU A 33 15.68 3.49 -6.84
CA LEU A 33 14.23 3.38 -6.67
C LEU A 33 13.40 4.51 -7.32
N ILE A 34 14.05 5.44 -8.03
CA ILE A 34 13.41 6.62 -8.62
C ILE A 34 13.50 6.58 -10.14
N ASN A 35 14.69 6.34 -10.68
CA ASN A 35 14.93 6.26 -12.11
C ASN A 35 14.86 4.80 -12.56
N TRP A 36 13.92 4.48 -13.45
CA TRP A 36 13.60 3.12 -13.86
C TRP A 36 13.94 2.87 -15.32
N VAL A 37 14.57 1.73 -15.58
CA VAL A 37 14.76 1.18 -16.93
C VAL A 37 13.76 0.06 -17.11
N ALA A 38 12.85 0.22 -18.07
CA ALA A 38 11.92 -0.83 -18.47
C ALA A 38 12.70 -1.97 -19.16
N LEU A 39 12.35 -3.20 -18.81
CA LEU A 39 12.87 -4.43 -19.41
C LEU A 39 11.72 -5.19 -20.08
N GLU A 40 12.07 -6.31 -20.71
CA GLU A 40 11.09 -7.25 -21.26
C GLU A 40 10.18 -7.82 -20.15
N THR A 41 8.99 -8.27 -20.55
CA THR A 41 8.06 -8.96 -19.63
C THR A 41 8.74 -10.19 -19.01
N ALA A 42 8.79 -10.24 -17.68
CA ALA A 42 9.50 -11.28 -16.95
C ALA A 42 8.68 -12.58 -16.80
N ILE A 43 7.38 -12.45 -16.51
CA ILE A 43 6.47 -13.59 -16.32
C ILE A 43 5.21 -13.35 -17.13
N GLN A 44 4.93 -14.22 -18.10
CA GLN A 44 3.74 -14.18 -18.94
C GLN A 44 3.16 -15.59 -19.10
N PRO A 45 1.87 -15.78 -19.38
CA PRO A 45 1.28 -17.11 -19.60
C PRO A 45 2.11 -17.98 -20.55
N SER A 46 2.56 -19.14 -20.07
CA SER A 46 3.46 -20.01 -20.86
C SER A 46 3.44 -21.48 -20.43
N ILE A 47 2.75 -21.82 -19.34
CA ILE A 47 2.55 -23.18 -18.85
C ILE A 47 1.07 -23.41 -18.55
N LYS A 48 0.67 -24.67 -18.34
CA LYS A 48 -0.74 -25.01 -18.09
C LYS A 48 -1.33 -24.20 -16.92
N SER A 49 -0.61 -24.16 -15.80
CA SER A 49 -1.06 -23.57 -14.53
C SER A 49 -1.06 -22.05 -14.47
N ASP A 50 -0.70 -21.35 -15.55
CA ASP A 50 -0.82 -19.90 -15.67
C ASP A 50 -1.35 -19.45 -17.03
N LYS A 51 -1.92 -20.39 -17.79
CA LYS A 51 -2.36 -20.21 -19.18
C LYS A 51 -3.29 -19.00 -19.35
N TYR A 52 -4.08 -18.68 -18.32
CA TYR A 52 -5.10 -17.64 -18.37
C TYR A 52 -4.73 -16.38 -17.58
N GLY A 53 -3.54 -16.31 -16.98
CA GLY A 53 -3.08 -15.12 -16.27
C GLY A 53 -1.93 -15.41 -15.32
N CYS A 54 -1.03 -14.43 -15.18
CA CYS A 54 0.04 -14.41 -14.17
C CYS A 54 -0.24 -13.29 -13.18
N TRP A 55 -0.99 -13.58 -12.12
CA TRP A 55 -1.40 -12.64 -11.08
C TRP A 55 -0.30 -12.42 -10.04
N SER A 56 -0.60 -11.65 -9.01
CA SER A 56 0.37 -11.13 -8.03
C SER A 56 1.10 -12.23 -7.26
N GLY A 57 2.18 -11.80 -6.60
CA GLY A 57 3.14 -12.68 -5.94
C GLY A 57 4.27 -11.88 -5.34
N SER A 58 5.30 -12.58 -4.89
CA SER A 58 6.44 -11.96 -4.21
C SER A 58 7.75 -12.67 -4.55
N ALA A 59 8.86 -11.94 -4.44
CA ALA A 59 10.19 -12.48 -4.60
C ALA A 59 10.83 -12.81 -3.24
N THR A 60 11.51 -13.95 -3.17
CA THR A 60 12.33 -14.37 -2.01
C THR A 60 13.77 -14.55 -2.48
N ILE A 61 14.73 -14.00 -1.73
CA ILE A 61 16.15 -14.34 -1.92
C ILE A 61 16.44 -15.56 -1.06
N LEU A 62 16.71 -16.69 -1.70
CA LEU A 62 17.03 -17.95 -1.02
C LEU A 62 18.37 -17.87 -0.30
N ARG A 63 18.63 -18.84 0.58
CA ARG A 63 19.85 -18.87 1.42
C ARG A 63 21.16 -18.95 0.62
N ASP A 64 21.11 -19.49 -0.59
CA ASP A 64 22.23 -19.55 -1.53
C ASP A 64 22.37 -18.27 -2.38
N GLY A 65 21.55 -17.24 -2.10
CA GLY A 65 21.50 -15.99 -2.84
C GLY A 65 20.63 -16.05 -4.10
N THR A 66 19.98 -17.18 -4.41
CA THR A 66 19.13 -17.31 -5.60
C THR A 66 17.81 -16.55 -5.42
N PRO A 67 17.44 -15.63 -6.31
CA PRO A 67 16.08 -15.10 -6.35
C PRO A 67 15.08 -16.16 -6.80
N ALA A 68 13.94 -16.22 -6.14
CA ALA A 68 12.80 -17.05 -6.53
C ALA A 68 11.53 -16.20 -6.46
N ILE A 69 10.71 -16.24 -7.51
CA ILE A 69 9.38 -15.59 -7.51
C ILE A 69 8.33 -16.67 -7.31
N MET A 70 7.48 -16.48 -6.30
CA MET A 70 6.22 -17.22 -6.19
C MET A 70 5.08 -16.30 -6.60
N TYR A 71 4.17 -16.78 -7.44
CA TYR A 71 3.07 -16.00 -7.99
C TYR A 71 1.83 -16.86 -8.22
N THR A 72 0.66 -16.23 -8.27
CA THR A 72 -0.59 -16.91 -8.59
C THR A 72 -0.77 -17.00 -10.11
N GLY A 73 -0.98 -18.20 -10.63
CA GLY A 73 -1.42 -18.40 -12.01
C GLY A 73 -2.88 -18.84 -12.08
N ILE A 74 -3.49 -18.59 -13.24
CA ILE A 74 -4.85 -19.03 -13.54
C ILE A 74 -4.80 -20.26 -14.47
N ASP A 75 -5.13 -21.43 -13.91
CA ASP A 75 -5.10 -22.73 -14.62
C ASP A 75 -6.38 -22.96 -15.44
N ARG A 76 -7.52 -22.42 -14.99
CA ARG A 76 -8.82 -22.52 -15.69
C ARG A 76 -9.55 -21.18 -15.69
N ALA A 77 -9.95 -20.71 -16.87
CA ALA A 77 -10.61 -19.43 -17.05
C ALA A 77 -12.10 -19.42 -16.67
N ASP A 78 -12.79 -20.57 -16.72
CA ASP A 78 -14.23 -20.68 -16.44
C ASP A 78 -14.59 -20.24 -15.02
N ILE A 79 -13.68 -20.48 -14.07
CA ILE A 79 -13.89 -20.14 -12.65
C ILE A 79 -12.74 -19.31 -12.06
N ASN A 80 -11.76 -18.89 -12.86
CA ASN A 80 -10.48 -18.34 -12.37
C ASN A 80 -9.84 -19.26 -11.31
N TYR A 81 -9.51 -20.50 -11.71
CA TYR A 81 -8.89 -21.46 -10.78
C TYR A 81 -7.47 -21.03 -10.43
N GLU A 82 -7.29 -20.51 -9.22
CA GLU A 82 -6.05 -19.92 -8.72
C GLU A 82 -5.12 -20.99 -8.13
N VAL A 83 -3.88 -21.00 -8.61
CA VAL A 83 -2.82 -21.93 -8.16
C VAL A 83 -1.51 -21.18 -7.99
N GLN A 84 -0.60 -21.69 -7.15
CA GLN A 84 0.69 -21.03 -6.92
C GLN A 84 1.81 -21.69 -7.71
N ASN A 85 2.50 -20.87 -8.49
CA ASN A 85 3.61 -21.24 -9.33
C ASN A 85 4.90 -20.63 -8.78
N ILE A 86 6.03 -21.20 -9.18
CA ILE A 86 7.37 -20.65 -8.94
C ILE A 86 8.11 -20.39 -10.25
N ALA A 87 8.94 -19.35 -10.25
CA ALA A 87 9.88 -19.03 -11.32
C ALA A 87 11.26 -18.68 -10.74
N PHE A 88 12.31 -19.03 -11.48
CA PHE A 88 13.70 -18.72 -11.16
C PHE A 88 14.37 -17.99 -12.32
N PRO A 89 15.38 -17.14 -12.07
CA PRO A 89 16.17 -16.55 -13.14
C PRO A 89 16.83 -17.64 -13.98
N LYS A 90 16.72 -17.54 -15.30
CA LYS A 90 17.41 -18.44 -16.24
C LYS A 90 18.93 -18.32 -16.12
N ASN A 91 19.41 -17.09 -15.92
CA ASN A 91 20.82 -16.78 -15.73
C ASN A 91 21.01 -15.95 -14.46
N LYS A 92 21.47 -16.56 -13.35
CA LYS A 92 21.75 -15.86 -12.10
C LYS A 92 22.93 -14.88 -12.21
N SER A 93 23.77 -14.99 -13.24
CA SER A 93 24.89 -14.07 -13.47
C SER A 93 24.43 -12.76 -14.11
N ASP A 94 23.27 -12.73 -14.76
CA ASP A 94 22.65 -11.50 -15.25
C ASP A 94 22.14 -10.67 -14.06
N PRO A 95 22.72 -9.48 -13.78
CA PRO A 95 22.26 -8.65 -12.68
C PRO A 95 20.86 -8.07 -12.92
N LEU A 96 20.39 -8.03 -14.18
CA LEU A 96 19.09 -7.49 -14.56
C LEU A 96 17.98 -8.54 -14.53
N LEU A 97 18.32 -9.83 -14.45
CA LEU A 97 17.37 -10.96 -14.36
C LEU A 97 16.27 -10.89 -15.42
N ARG A 98 16.64 -10.71 -16.69
CA ARG A 98 15.67 -10.49 -17.78
C ARG A 98 14.83 -11.72 -18.10
N GLU A 99 15.44 -12.90 -18.05
CA GLU A 99 14.77 -14.16 -18.39
C GLU A 99 14.49 -15.02 -17.16
N TRP A 100 13.25 -15.53 -17.07
CA TRP A 100 12.79 -16.41 -15.99
C TRP A 100 12.33 -17.76 -16.52
N VAL A 101 12.65 -18.82 -15.79
CA VAL A 101 12.25 -20.21 -16.09
C VAL A 101 11.24 -20.68 -15.06
N LYS A 102 10.16 -21.26 -15.56
CA LYS A 102 9.12 -21.92 -14.75
C LYS A 102 9.36 -23.43 -14.74
N PRO A 103 9.60 -24.05 -13.58
CA PRO A 103 9.78 -25.50 -13.50
C PRO A 103 8.55 -26.28 -13.97
N LYS A 104 8.76 -27.47 -14.55
CA LYS A 104 7.68 -28.39 -14.94
C LYS A 104 6.84 -28.90 -13.77
N SER A 105 7.34 -28.76 -12.54
CA SER A 105 6.64 -29.12 -11.30
C SER A 105 5.54 -28.14 -10.90
N ASN A 106 5.35 -27.04 -11.65
CA ASN A 106 4.25 -26.13 -11.42
C ASN A 106 2.88 -26.77 -11.78
N PRO A 107 1.81 -26.45 -11.04
CA PRO A 107 1.80 -25.59 -9.85
C PRO A 107 2.36 -26.32 -8.62
N ILE A 108 3.06 -25.59 -7.75
CA ILE A 108 3.68 -26.16 -6.55
C ILE A 108 2.77 -26.12 -5.31
N ILE A 109 1.70 -25.32 -5.36
CA ILE A 109 0.63 -25.29 -4.35
C ILE A 109 -0.71 -25.14 -5.08
N VAL A 110 -1.68 -25.99 -4.74
CA VAL A 110 -3.06 -25.94 -5.25
C VAL A 110 -4.05 -25.81 -4.08
N PRO A 111 -5.29 -25.32 -4.32
CA PRO A 111 -6.31 -25.20 -3.28
C PRO A 111 -6.86 -26.58 -2.89
N GLU A 112 -6.24 -27.21 -1.89
CA GLU A 112 -6.63 -28.54 -1.37
C GLU A 112 -7.49 -28.45 -0.09
N GLY A 113 -8.22 -29.52 0.22
CA GLY A 113 -8.91 -29.66 1.51
C GLY A 113 -10.04 -28.65 1.73
N GLY A 114 -10.81 -28.36 0.68
CA GLY A 114 -11.98 -27.46 0.72
C GLY A 114 -11.66 -25.97 0.64
N ILE A 115 -10.43 -25.59 0.30
CA ILE A 115 -10.08 -24.19 0.01
C ILE A 115 -10.85 -23.73 -1.24
N ASN A 116 -11.42 -22.52 -1.18
CA ASN A 116 -12.07 -21.92 -2.33
C ASN A 116 -11.04 -21.58 -3.41
N ALA A 117 -11.14 -22.26 -4.55
CA ALA A 117 -10.18 -22.12 -5.64
C ALA A 117 -10.26 -20.79 -6.41
N THR A 118 -11.29 -19.96 -6.17
CA THR A 118 -11.44 -18.62 -6.75
C THR A 118 -11.03 -17.50 -5.78
N GLN A 119 -10.55 -17.89 -4.60
CA GLN A 119 -10.20 -17.01 -3.49
C GLN A 119 -8.99 -17.60 -2.75
N PHE A 120 -7.88 -17.74 -3.47
CA PHE A 120 -6.62 -18.36 -3.04
C PHE A 120 -5.40 -17.81 -3.83
N ARG A 121 -4.91 -16.63 -3.45
CA ARG A 121 -3.90 -15.89 -4.24
C ARG A 121 -2.88 -15.11 -3.42
N ASP A 122 -1.90 -14.57 -4.15
CA ASP A 122 -0.91 -13.59 -3.72
C ASP A 122 0.09 -14.10 -2.67
N PRO A 123 0.94 -15.10 -3.02
CA PRO A 123 1.93 -15.63 -2.11
C PRO A 123 2.91 -14.54 -1.64
N THR A 124 3.22 -14.53 -0.35
CA THR A 124 4.12 -13.55 0.27
C THR A 124 5.59 -13.82 -0.05
N THR A 125 6.45 -12.86 0.28
CA THR A 125 7.88 -13.15 0.48
C THR A 125 7.97 -14.23 1.57
N ALA A 126 8.74 -15.28 1.32
CA ALA A 126 8.91 -16.35 2.27
C ALA A 126 9.98 -16.01 3.32
N TRP A 127 9.84 -16.57 4.52
CA TRP A 127 10.82 -16.45 5.59
C TRP A 127 11.33 -17.82 6.03
N TYR A 128 12.59 -17.89 6.41
CA TYR A 128 13.24 -19.13 6.84
C TYR A 128 13.35 -19.20 8.36
N ALA A 129 12.83 -20.27 8.97
CA ALA A 129 13.01 -20.52 10.40
C ALA A 129 13.02 -22.03 10.70
N ASP A 130 13.84 -22.45 11.65
CA ASP A 130 13.86 -23.82 12.18
C ASP A 130 13.91 -24.91 11.08
N GLY A 131 14.78 -24.71 10.08
CA GLY A 131 15.00 -25.66 8.98
C GLY A 131 13.96 -25.61 7.86
N HIS A 132 12.96 -24.74 7.93
CA HIS A 132 11.86 -24.64 6.96
C HIS A 132 11.64 -23.20 6.49
N TRP A 133 11.36 -23.06 5.20
CA TRP A 133 10.69 -21.90 4.63
C TRP A 133 9.22 -21.89 5.00
N ARG A 134 8.67 -20.68 5.14
CA ARG A 134 7.24 -20.42 5.31
C ARG A 134 6.82 -19.26 4.43
N LEU A 135 5.58 -19.30 3.96
CA LEU A 135 4.93 -18.19 3.26
C LEU A 135 3.44 -18.17 3.61
N LEU A 136 2.79 -17.05 3.31
CA LEU A 136 1.34 -16.93 3.37
C LEU A 136 0.72 -16.89 1.97
N ILE A 137 -0.51 -17.37 1.88
CA ILE A 137 -1.40 -17.16 0.73
C ILE A 137 -2.71 -16.61 1.27
N GLY A 138 -3.19 -15.53 0.66
CA GLY A 138 -4.45 -14.89 1.01
C GLY A 138 -5.62 -15.70 0.49
N ALA A 139 -6.68 -15.83 1.29
CA ALA A 139 -7.83 -16.63 0.94
C ALA A 139 -9.11 -16.19 1.63
N LEU A 140 -10.24 -16.72 1.13
CA LEU A 140 -11.55 -16.64 1.78
C LEU A 140 -11.98 -18.04 2.26
N SER A 141 -12.30 -18.16 3.55
CA SER A 141 -12.84 -19.36 4.16
C SER A 141 -14.32 -19.18 4.47
N GLY A 142 -15.17 -20.05 3.92
CA GLY A 142 -16.62 -19.89 4.03
C GLY A 142 -17.09 -18.66 3.26
N ALA A 143 -18.11 -17.97 3.77
CA ALA A 143 -18.72 -16.82 3.07
C ALA A 143 -18.01 -15.47 3.32
N SER A 144 -17.36 -15.28 4.47
CA SER A 144 -16.94 -13.93 4.90
C SER A 144 -15.62 -13.87 5.67
N ARG A 145 -14.94 -14.99 5.91
CA ARG A 145 -13.76 -15.01 6.77
C ARG A 145 -12.47 -14.99 5.95
N GLY A 146 -11.79 -13.86 5.92
CA GLY A 146 -10.45 -13.71 5.35
C GLY A 146 -9.43 -14.51 6.14
N VAL A 147 -8.49 -15.13 5.42
CA VAL A 147 -7.52 -16.07 5.99
C VAL A 147 -6.16 -15.89 5.33
N ALA A 148 -5.10 -15.92 6.14
CA ALA A 148 -3.72 -16.10 5.68
C ALA A 148 -3.29 -17.55 5.93
N TYR A 149 -3.34 -18.41 4.91
CA TYR A 149 -2.88 -19.80 5.02
C TYR A 149 -1.36 -19.86 5.05
N VAL A 150 -0.79 -20.61 6.01
CA VAL A 150 0.65 -20.86 6.08
C VAL A 150 1.00 -22.14 5.33
N TYR A 151 2.04 -22.08 4.51
CA TYR A 151 2.66 -23.25 3.91
C TYR A 151 4.10 -23.35 4.37
N ARG A 152 4.61 -24.58 4.53
CA ARG A 152 6.00 -24.86 4.91
C ARG A 152 6.72 -25.69 3.85
N SER A 153 8.02 -25.46 3.66
CA SER A 153 8.87 -26.24 2.77
C SER A 153 10.31 -26.33 3.28
N ARG A 154 11.01 -27.43 2.99
CA ARG A 154 12.45 -27.55 3.26
C ARG A 154 13.31 -27.13 2.07
N ASP A 155 12.81 -27.38 0.86
CA ASP A 155 13.54 -27.25 -0.40
C ASP A 155 12.99 -26.11 -1.29
N PHE A 156 11.99 -25.38 -0.81
CA PHE A 156 11.27 -24.32 -1.54
C PHE A 156 10.42 -24.80 -2.73
N MET A 157 10.36 -26.11 -2.97
CA MET A 157 9.64 -26.72 -4.09
C MET A 157 8.43 -27.54 -3.62
N ARG A 158 8.58 -28.31 -2.55
CA ARG A 158 7.52 -29.13 -1.96
C ARG A 158 6.95 -28.43 -0.76
N TRP A 159 5.69 -28.01 -0.86
CA TRP A 159 5.02 -27.24 0.18
C TRP A 159 3.91 -28.05 0.84
N THR A 160 3.82 -27.95 2.16
CA THR A 160 2.74 -28.56 2.94
C THR A 160 1.97 -27.48 3.67
N ARG A 161 0.65 -27.50 3.58
CA ARG A 161 -0.20 -26.58 4.33
C ARG A 161 -0.13 -26.86 5.83
N VAL A 162 0.04 -25.82 6.62
CA VAL A 162 -0.08 -25.90 8.09
C VAL A 162 -1.56 -26.01 8.45
N ARG A 163 -1.90 -26.85 9.43
CA ARG A 163 -3.30 -27.16 9.78
C ARG A 163 -4.12 -25.93 10.15
N LYS A 164 -3.54 -24.98 10.89
CA LYS A 164 -4.18 -23.72 11.26
C LYS A 164 -3.58 -22.59 10.41
N PRO A 165 -4.40 -21.62 9.96
CA PRO A 165 -3.86 -20.43 9.32
C PRO A 165 -3.06 -19.60 10.32
N LEU A 166 -2.24 -18.68 9.80
CA LEU A 166 -1.47 -17.75 10.63
C LEU A 166 -2.42 -16.91 11.48
N HIS A 167 -3.38 -16.29 10.79
CA HIS A 167 -4.40 -15.40 11.31
C HIS A 167 -5.60 -15.36 10.35
N SER A 168 -6.73 -14.83 10.81
CA SER A 168 -7.98 -14.76 10.05
C SER A 168 -9.01 -13.89 10.77
N ALA A 169 -9.85 -13.18 10.02
CA ALA A 169 -10.90 -12.30 10.56
C ALA A 169 -12.14 -12.26 9.64
N PRO A 170 -13.34 -11.90 10.13
CA PRO A 170 -14.57 -11.82 9.33
C PRO A 170 -14.64 -10.56 8.45
N THR A 171 -13.70 -10.44 7.50
CA THR A 171 -13.42 -9.19 6.74
C THR A 171 -13.54 -9.36 5.22
N GLY A 172 -14.03 -10.51 4.75
CA GLY A 172 -14.03 -10.87 3.33
C GLY A 172 -12.68 -11.40 2.86
N MET A 173 -12.46 -11.46 1.54
CA MET A 173 -11.24 -11.98 0.95
C MET A 173 -10.02 -11.14 1.38
N TRP A 174 -8.94 -11.84 1.76
CA TRP A 174 -7.63 -11.23 1.97
C TRP A 174 -6.79 -11.36 0.72
N GLU A 175 -6.46 -10.23 0.11
CA GLU A 175 -5.55 -10.12 -1.02
C GLU A 175 -4.19 -9.61 -0.54
N CYS A 176 -3.16 -9.85 -1.35
CA CYS A 176 -1.81 -9.33 -1.18
C CYS A 176 -1.33 -9.28 0.29
N PRO A 177 -1.36 -10.42 1.02
CA PRO A 177 -0.84 -10.45 2.37
C PRO A 177 0.65 -10.06 2.39
N ASP A 178 1.09 -9.55 3.53
CA ASP A 178 2.50 -9.34 3.82
C ASP A 178 2.76 -9.58 5.31
N LEU A 179 3.86 -10.26 5.64
CA LEU A 179 4.28 -10.51 7.01
C LEU A 179 5.77 -10.22 7.13
N TYR A 180 6.12 -9.28 8.00
CA TYR A 180 7.51 -8.92 8.19
C TYR A 180 7.83 -8.40 9.60
N PRO A 181 9.08 -8.55 10.05
CA PRO A 181 9.51 -8.06 11.35
C PRO A 181 9.87 -6.57 11.34
N VAL A 182 9.69 -5.92 12.49
CA VAL A 182 10.07 -4.53 12.80
C VAL A 182 10.73 -4.44 14.17
N THR A 183 11.66 -3.50 14.38
CA THR A 183 12.25 -3.26 15.71
C THR A 183 11.32 -2.41 16.57
N VAL A 184 11.36 -2.61 17.88
CA VAL A 184 10.52 -1.86 18.85
C VAL A 184 11.17 -0.59 19.38
N ASP A 185 12.44 -0.36 19.08
CA ASP A 185 13.25 0.75 19.61
C ASP A 185 13.08 2.05 18.82
N GLY A 186 12.11 2.13 17.92
CA GLY A 186 11.84 3.30 17.09
C GLY A 186 12.91 3.56 16.01
N ARG A 187 13.91 2.68 15.88
CA ARG A 187 14.93 2.82 14.83
C ARG A 187 14.27 2.61 13.48
N GLN A 188 14.71 3.42 12.52
CA GLN A 188 14.21 3.34 11.16
C GLN A 188 14.84 2.19 10.33
N ASN A 189 15.60 1.30 10.97
CA ASN A 189 16.19 0.16 10.29
C ASN A 189 15.12 -0.88 9.95
N GLY A 190 15.18 -1.39 8.73
CA GLY A 190 14.44 -2.57 8.33
C GLY A 190 15.12 -3.82 8.87
N LEU A 191 14.32 -4.88 9.02
CA LEU A 191 14.78 -6.21 9.35
C LEU A 191 14.57 -7.14 8.15
N ASP A 192 15.54 -8.05 7.96
CA ASP A 192 15.35 -9.19 7.06
C ASP A 192 14.10 -9.98 7.47
N THR A 193 13.34 -10.47 6.49
CA THR A 193 12.04 -11.11 6.73
C THR A 193 12.16 -12.38 7.59
N SER A 194 13.34 -13.01 7.66
CA SER A 194 13.60 -14.18 8.50
C SER A 194 14.02 -13.85 9.93
N VAL A 195 14.13 -12.57 10.31
CA VAL A 195 14.43 -12.19 11.70
C VAL A 195 13.28 -12.64 12.61
N THR A 196 13.62 -13.45 13.60
CA THR A 196 12.63 -14.05 14.50
C THR A 196 12.14 -13.08 15.57
N SER A 197 10.94 -13.32 16.08
CA SER A 197 10.40 -12.65 17.26
C SER A 197 11.35 -12.75 18.44
N SER A 198 11.55 -11.61 19.11
CA SER A 198 12.27 -11.45 20.36
C SER A 198 11.62 -10.29 21.13
N PRO A 199 11.99 -10.03 22.40
CA PRO A 199 11.48 -8.85 23.11
C PRO A 199 11.73 -7.52 22.39
N LYS A 200 12.65 -7.48 21.42
CA LYS A 200 12.98 -6.29 20.62
C LYS A 200 12.36 -6.27 19.22
N VAL A 201 11.59 -7.29 18.85
CA VAL A 201 11.05 -7.46 17.49
C VAL A 201 9.57 -7.78 17.55
N LYS A 202 8.76 -6.95 16.88
CA LYS A 202 7.36 -7.25 16.56
C LYS A 202 7.22 -7.62 15.10
N HIS A 203 6.05 -8.12 14.73
CA HIS A 203 5.69 -8.43 13.35
C HIS A 203 4.52 -7.56 12.91
N VAL A 204 4.53 -7.19 11.64
CA VAL A 204 3.42 -6.55 10.96
C VAL A 204 2.76 -7.61 10.09
N LEU A 205 1.46 -7.84 10.29
CA LEU A 205 0.64 -8.56 9.34
C LEU A 205 -0.23 -7.55 8.60
N LYS A 206 -0.07 -7.48 7.28
CA LYS A 206 -0.87 -6.63 6.40
C LYS A 206 -1.70 -7.49 5.46
N ASN A 207 -2.93 -7.06 5.17
CA ASN A 207 -3.79 -7.62 4.13
C ASN A 207 -4.48 -6.49 3.36
N SER A 208 -4.68 -6.69 2.06
CA SER A 208 -5.58 -5.88 1.23
C SER A 208 -6.99 -6.47 1.34
N LEU A 209 -7.96 -5.71 1.84
CA LEU A 209 -9.32 -6.22 1.99
C LEU A 209 -10.12 -5.97 0.72
N ASP A 210 -10.50 -7.03 0.00
CA ASP A 210 -11.19 -6.97 -1.30
C ASP A 210 -12.48 -6.15 -1.24
N LEU A 211 -13.30 -6.36 -0.20
CA LEU A 211 -14.58 -5.68 -0.01
C LEU A 211 -14.46 -4.20 0.35
N ARG A 212 -13.31 -3.77 0.87
CA ARG A 212 -13.10 -2.39 1.36
C ARG A 212 -12.20 -1.57 0.46
N ARG A 213 -11.42 -2.22 -0.41
CA ARG A 213 -10.43 -1.57 -1.28
C ARG A 213 -9.42 -0.72 -0.50
N TYR A 214 -9.05 -1.18 0.71
CA TYR A 214 -7.99 -0.59 1.52
C TYR A 214 -7.01 -1.64 2.04
N ASP A 215 -5.80 -1.17 2.34
CA ASP A 215 -4.72 -1.95 2.93
C ASP A 215 -4.63 -1.70 4.42
N TYR A 216 -4.96 -2.74 5.21
CA TYR A 216 -4.91 -2.70 6.66
C TYR A 216 -3.73 -3.49 7.19
N TYR A 217 -3.15 -3.02 8.28
CA TYR A 217 -2.14 -3.79 9.00
C TYR A 217 -2.41 -3.81 10.49
N THR A 218 -1.91 -4.85 11.13
CA THR A 218 -1.78 -4.92 12.59
C THR A 218 -0.33 -5.12 12.97
N VAL A 219 0.03 -4.62 14.15
CA VAL A 219 1.30 -4.93 14.82
C VAL A 219 1.03 -6.00 15.87
N GLY A 220 1.92 -6.96 16.00
CA GLY A 220 1.72 -8.07 16.93
C GLY A 220 2.92 -8.98 17.06
N THR A 221 2.67 -10.15 17.65
CA THR A 221 3.69 -11.17 17.91
C THR A 221 3.46 -12.39 17.03
N TYR A 222 4.49 -12.80 16.31
CA TYR A 222 4.50 -14.07 15.58
C TYR A 222 5.16 -15.17 16.42
N ASN A 223 4.41 -16.23 16.70
CA ASN A 223 4.92 -17.43 17.35
C ASN A 223 5.27 -18.49 16.30
N ARG A 224 6.57 -18.67 16.05
CA ARG A 224 7.09 -19.65 15.08
C ARG A 224 6.82 -21.11 15.42
N LYS A 225 6.67 -21.46 16.71
CA LYS A 225 6.43 -22.86 17.13
C LYS A 225 4.99 -23.29 16.80
N THR A 226 4.04 -22.38 17.03
CA THR A 226 2.62 -22.64 16.75
C THR A 226 2.21 -22.16 15.36
N GLU A 227 3.06 -21.41 14.68
CA GLU A 227 2.83 -20.77 13.38
C GLU A 227 1.58 -19.88 13.42
N ARG A 228 1.45 -19.12 14.51
CA ARG A 228 0.32 -18.20 14.75
C ARG A 228 0.82 -16.78 14.94
N TYR A 229 0.04 -15.85 14.41
CA TYR A 229 0.19 -14.43 14.68
C TYR A 229 -0.89 -13.99 15.67
N VAL A 230 -0.50 -13.15 16.62
CA VAL A 230 -1.41 -12.54 17.60
C VAL A 230 -1.23 -11.03 17.52
N PRO A 231 -2.22 -10.28 17.00
CA PRO A 231 -2.16 -8.83 16.97
C PRO A 231 -2.20 -8.26 18.39
N ASP A 232 -1.53 -7.14 18.62
CA ASP A 232 -1.60 -6.40 19.87
C ASP A 232 -3.03 -5.83 20.10
N ASN A 233 -3.70 -5.43 19.01
CA ASN A 233 -5.11 -5.06 19.00
C ASN A 233 -5.94 -6.14 18.27
N PRO A 234 -6.73 -6.97 18.99
CA PRO A 234 -7.54 -8.03 18.39
C PRO A 234 -8.62 -7.59 17.40
N THR A 235 -9.00 -6.31 17.39
CA THR A 235 -10.02 -5.76 16.47
C THR A 235 -9.38 -4.92 15.35
N GLY A 236 -8.07 -5.01 15.16
CA GLY A 236 -7.32 -4.15 14.22
C GLY A 236 -7.33 -4.59 12.76
N ASP A 237 -7.93 -5.75 12.43
CA ASP A 237 -7.92 -6.29 11.06
C ASP A 237 -8.80 -5.49 10.08
N GLU A 238 -9.68 -4.60 10.58
CA GLU A 238 -10.54 -3.71 9.81
C GLU A 238 -10.82 -2.42 10.61
N HIS A 239 -11.13 -1.30 9.93
CA HIS A 239 -11.49 -0.02 10.56
C HIS A 239 -10.44 0.56 11.53
N HIS A 240 -9.17 0.17 11.39
CA HIS A 240 -8.09 0.62 12.26
C HIS A 240 -6.92 1.22 11.47
N LEU A 241 -5.72 0.64 11.58
CA LEU A 241 -4.52 1.18 10.96
C LEU A 241 -4.43 0.79 9.48
N ARG A 242 -4.21 1.79 8.64
CA ARG A 242 -3.90 1.63 7.22
C ARG A 242 -2.52 2.20 6.94
N TYR A 243 -1.87 1.72 5.88
CA TYR A 243 -0.67 2.41 5.39
C TYR A 243 -1.03 3.78 4.83
N ASP A 244 -2.15 3.88 4.14
CA ASP A 244 -2.60 5.13 3.53
C ASP A 244 -4.10 5.22 3.68
N TYR A 245 -4.60 6.45 3.89
CA TYR A 245 -6.02 6.72 4.10
C TYR A 245 -6.70 7.24 2.82
N GLY A 246 -5.95 7.42 1.72
CA GLY A 246 -6.46 7.73 0.39
C GLY A 246 -6.48 6.51 -0.54
N ASN A 247 -6.18 6.76 -1.82
CA ASN A 247 -6.13 5.74 -2.86
C ASN A 247 -4.81 4.96 -2.83
N PHE A 248 -4.82 3.77 -2.23
CA PHE A 248 -3.64 2.93 -2.06
C PHE A 248 -4.06 1.48 -1.81
N TYR A 249 -3.58 0.57 -2.65
CA TYR A 249 -3.99 -0.83 -2.62
C TYR A 249 -2.85 -1.78 -3.03
N ALA A 250 -3.07 -3.07 -2.77
CA ALA A 250 -2.17 -4.17 -3.16
C ALA A 250 -0.70 -3.96 -2.73
N SER A 251 -0.49 -3.25 -1.62
CA SER A 251 0.84 -2.86 -1.18
C SER A 251 1.70 -4.04 -0.75
N LYS A 252 3.01 -3.92 -0.96
CA LYS A 252 3.96 -4.99 -0.71
C LYS A 252 5.30 -4.42 -0.31
N THR A 253 5.91 -5.01 0.72
CA THR A 253 7.23 -4.61 1.18
C THR A 253 8.34 -5.54 0.69
N PHE A 254 9.55 -5.01 0.64
CA PHE A 254 10.76 -5.83 0.60
C PHE A 254 11.83 -5.26 1.54
N TYR A 255 12.74 -6.11 2.01
CA TYR A 255 13.91 -5.68 2.75
C TYR A 255 15.02 -5.26 1.78
N ASP A 256 15.49 -4.03 1.91
CA ASP A 256 16.69 -3.52 1.25
C ASP A 256 17.91 -3.83 2.12
N PRO A 257 18.75 -4.81 1.73
CA PRO A 257 19.91 -5.20 2.53
C PRO A 257 21.06 -4.20 2.46
N VAL A 258 21.09 -3.33 1.43
CA VAL A 258 22.18 -2.35 1.24
C VAL A 258 22.05 -1.23 2.26
N LYS A 259 20.87 -0.62 2.31
CA LYS A 259 20.58 0.50 3.23
C LYS A 259 19.92 0.04 4.53
N ARG A 260 19.72 -1.27 4.70
CA ARG A 260 19.13 -1.90 5.90
C ARG A 260 17.81 -1.24 6.30
N ARG A 261 16.90 -1.12 5.32
CA ARG A 261 15.59 -0.48 5.43
C ARG A 261 14.52 -1.36 4.82
N ARG A 262 13.27 -1.20 5.24
CA ARG A 262 12.12 -1.86 4.60
C ARG A 262 11.43 -0.86 3.69
N ILE A 263 11.25 -1.25 2.44
CA ILE A 263 10.63 -0.41 1.41
C ILE A 263 9.24 -0.95 1.12
N LEU A 264 8.25 -0.07 1.12
CA LEU A 264 6.85 -0.30 0.78
C LEU A 264 6.56 0.27 -0.60
N TRP A 265 5.95 -0.56 -1.44
CA TRP A 265 5.30 -0.18 -2.68
C TRP A 265 3.78 -0.24 -2.50
N GLY A 266 3.04 0.59 -3.22
CA GLY A 266 1.59 0.52 -3.28
C GLY A 266 1.04 1.09 -4.58
N TRP A 267 0.04 0.39 -5.11
CA TRP A 267 -0.66 0.79 -6.32
C TRP A 267 -1.74 1.81 -5.96
N ALA A 268 -1.75 2.94 -6.66
CA ALA A 268 -2.89 3.84 -6.69
C ALA A 268 -3.57 3.66 -8.04
N ASN A 269 -4.82 3.22 -8.03
CA ASN A 269 -5.60 3.11 -9.26
C ASN A 269 -6.11 4.49 -9.68
N GLU A 270 -6.81 4.56 -10.81
CA GLU A 270 -7.33 5.82 -11.30
C GLU A 270 -8.56 6.27 -10.48
N SER A 271 -8.80 7.57 -10.45
CA SER A 271 -10.00 8.19 -9.86
C SER A 271 -10.85 8.92 -10.90
N ASP A 272 -10.47 8.86 -12.19
CA ASP A 272 -11.31 9.20 -13.32
C ASP A 272 -12.08 7.96 -13.84
N THR A 273 -12.59 7.99 -15.07
CA THR A 273 -13.42 6.91 -15.60
C THR A 273 -12.65 5.94 -16.47
N ALA A 274 -13.16 4.71 -16.62
CA ALA A 274 -12.60 3.74 -17.56
C ALA A 274 -12.62 4.22 -19.03
N VAL A 275 -13.49 5.17 -19.39
CA VAL A 275 -13.48 5.80 -20.71
C VAL A 275 -12.26 6.71 -20.86
N ASP A 276 -11.96 7.49 -19.81
CA ASP A 276 -10.77 8.34 -19.76
C ASP A 276 -9.49 7.50 -19.77
N ASP A 277 -9.46 6.36 -19.06
CA ASP A 277 -8.36 5.38 -19.10
C ASP A 277 -8.05 4.92 -20.52
N VAL A 278 -9.07 4.52 -21.27
CA VAL A 278 -8.92 4.07 -22.66
C VAL A 278 -8.49 5.23 -23.55
N ALA A 279 -9.04 6.43 -23.36
CA ALA A 279 -8.72 7.60 -24.16
C ALA A 279 -7.29 8.10 -23.92
N LYS A 280 -6.82 8.14 -22.68
CA LYS A 280 -5.45 8.53 -22.32
C LYS A 280 -4.43 7.41 -22.57
N GLY A 281 -4.89 6.17 -22.71
CA GLY A 281 -4.10 5.02 -23.14
C GLY A 281 -3.30 4.32 -22.04
N TRP A 282 -3.53 4.67 -20.77
CA TRP A 282 -2.87 4.05 -19.61
C TRP A 282 -3.76 4.19 -18.37
N ALA A 283 -3.55 3.34 -17.35
CA ALA A 283 -4.21 3.44 -16.06
C ALA A 283 -3.36 2.80 -14.95
N GLY A 284 -3.38 3.42 -13.78
CA GLY A 284 -2.69 2.95 -12.58
C GLY A 284 -1.27 3.47 -12.47
N ILE A 285 -0.94 3.99 -11.29
CA ILE A 285 0.41 4.43 -10.92
C ILE A 285 0.89 3.71 -9.66
N GLN A 286 2.20 3.75 -9.43
CA GLN A 286 2.76 3.37 -8.14
C GLN A 286 3.02 4.63 -7.32
N ALA A 287 2.61 4.60 -6.05
CA ALA A 287 3.08 5.59 -5.09
C ALA A 287 4.62 5.54 -5.00
N ILE A 288 5.26 6.69 -4.78
CA ILE A 288 6.70 6.74 -4.55
C ILE A 288 7.06 5.78 -3.41
N PRO A 289 8.11 4.93 -3.57
CA PRO A 289 8.51 3.98 -2.55
C PRO A 289 8.74 4.65 -1.20
N ARG A 290 8.21 4.03 -0.15
CA ARG A 290 8.30 4.56 1.21
C ARG A 290 9.15 3.64 2.07
N LYS A 291 10.05 4.22 2.86
CA LYS A 291 10.64 3.54 4.02
C LYS A 291 9.56 3.35 5.08
N VAL A 292 9.55 2.19 5.74
CA VAL A 292 8.59 1.86 6.81
C VAL A 292 9.30 1.35 8.06
N TRP A 293 8.89 1.84 9.23
CA TRP A 293 9.38 1.40 10.53
C TRP A 293 8.30 1.54 11.61
N LEU A 294 8.53 0.97 12.79
CA LEU A 294 7.59 1.07 13.91
C LEU A 294 7.83 2.37 14.69
N ASP A 295 6.76 3.11 14.96
CA ASP A 295 6.79 4.29 15.83
C ASP A 295 7.32 3.90 17.24
N PRO A 296 8.08 4.77 17.95
CA PRO A 296 8.57 4.48 19.29
C PRO A 296 7.48 4.11 20.31
N SER A 297 6.23 4.53 20.12
CA SER A 297 5.12 4.10 20.98
C SER A 297 4.69 2.65 20.75
N GLY A 298 5.16 2.02 19.67
CA GLY A 298 4.84 0.64 19.30
C GLY A 298 3.42 0.44 18.76
N ARG A 299 2.66 1.52 18.55
CA ARG A 299 1.22 1.45 18.22
C ARG A 299 0.92 1.55 16.72
N GLN A 300 1.80 2.16 15.93
CA GLN A 300 1.58 2.35 14.50
C GLN A 300 2.91 2.35 13.74
N LEU A 301 2.83 2.16 12.43
CA LEU A 301 3.97 2.29 11.54
C LEU A 301 4.12 3.75 11.10
N MET A 302 5.37 4.17 10.98
CA MET A 302 5.78 5.41 10.36
C MET A 302 6.24 5.13 8.94
N GLN A 303 6.01 6.10 8.05
CA GLN A 303 6.38 6.04 6.65
C GLN A 303 7.05 7.34 6.23
N TRP A 304 8.01 7.24 5.32
CA TRP A 304 8.62 8.40 4.66
C TRP A 304 9.06 8.02 3.25
N PRO A 305 8.90 8.88 2.23
CA PRO A 305 9.48 8.62 0.91
C PRO A 305 10.97 8.28 1.02
N VAL A 306 11.47 7.41 0.14
CA VAL A 306 12.90 7.08 0.10
C VAL A 306 13.75 8.33 -0.12
N GLU A 307 14.88 8.44 0.58
CA GLU A 307 15.73 9.63 0.52
C GLU A 307 16.30 9.92 -0.88
N GLU A 308 16.33 8.91 -1.76
CA GLU A 308 16.70 9.09 -3.17
C GLU A 308 15.77 10.04 -3.93
N LEU A 309 14.51 10.19 -3.50
CA LEU A 309 13.58 11.14 -4.10
C LEU A 309 14.10 12.59 -4.02
N GLU A 310 14.82 12.92 -2.95
CA GLU A 310 15.34 14.27 -2.70
C GLU A 310 16.33 14.71 -3.79
N ALA A 311 16.95 13.77 -4.53
CA ALA A 311 17.82 14.07 -5.65
C ALA A 311 17.08 14.75 -6.83
N LEU A 312 15.74 14.68 -6.87
CA LEU A 312 14.91 15.38 -7.86
C LEU A 312 14.63 16.84 -7.48
N ARG A 313 14.92 17.27 -6.23
CA ARG A 313 14.69 18.64 -5.78
C ARG A 313 15.58 19.61 -6.56
N GLY A 314 15.00 20.73 -7.00
CA GLY A 314 15.73 21.76 -7.74
C GLY A 314 16.82 22.45 -6.89
N LYS A 315 17.82 23.03 -7.55
CA LYS A 315 18.95 23.70 -6.88
C LYS A 315 18.59 24.96 -6.09
N LYS A 316 17.41 25.53 -6.34
CA LYS A 316 16.93 26.78 -5.72
C LYS A 316 15.59 26.50 -5.02
N PRO A 317 15.60 26.08 -3.75
CA PRO A 317 14.36 25.90 -3.00
C PRO A 317 13.71 27.27 -2.76
N VAL A 318 12.37 27.29 -2.78
CA VAL A 318 11.60 28.42 -2.26
C VAL A 318 11.41 28.19 -0.76
N SER A 319 11.67 29.20 0.06
CA SER A 319 11.52 29.11 1.52
C SER A 319 10.77 30.32 2.03
N LEU A 320 9.70 30.06 2.77
CA LEU A 320 8.96 31.05 3.55
C LEU A 320 9.17 30.71 5.02
N ARG A 321 9.45 31.74 5.84
CA ARG A 321 9.67 31.59 7.29
C ARG A 321 8.84 32.63 8.02
N ASP A 322 8.37 32.25 9.20
CA ASP A 322 7.70 33.15 10.16
C ASP A 322 6.50 33.91 9.54
N GLY A 323 5.85 33.30 8.55
CA GLY A 323 4.67 33.84 7.88
C GLY A 323 3.43 33.63 8.75
N VAL A 324 2.74 34.71 9.10
CA VAL A 324 1.45 34.65 9.80
C VAL A 324 0.33 34.62 8.77
N VAL A 325 -0.41 33.51 8.74
CA VAL A 325 -1.64 33.40 7.93
C VAL A 325 -2.83 33.66 8.85
N LYS A 326 -3.51 34.80 8.68
CA LYS A 326 -4.70 35.11 9.50
C LYS A 326 -5.91 34.33 8.98
N ARG A 327 -6.97 34.32 9.78
CA ARG A 327 -8.25 33.68 9.42
C ARG A 327 -8.74 34.17 8.05
N GLY A 328 -9.02 33.23 7.16
CA GLY A 328 -9.53 33.51 5.81
C GLY A 328 -8.47 34.00 4.82
N GLU A 329 -7.24 34.24 5.26
CA GLU A 329 -6.13 34.63 4.38
C GLU A 329 -5.42 33.40 3.83
N HIS A 330 -4.72 33.59 2.73
CA HIS A 330 -3.81 32.61 2.15
C HIS A 330 -2.54 33.31 1.65
N VAL A 331 -1.47 32.54 1.51
CA VAL A 331 -0.20 33.02 0.97
C VAL A 331 0.12 32.20 -0.27
N GLU A 332 0.20 32.86 -1.41
CA GLU A 332 0.64 32.22 -2.65
C GLU A 332 2.16 31.98 -2.61
N VAL A 333 2.57 30.75 -2.87
CA VAL A 333 3.99 30.38 -2.99
C VAL A 333 4.39 30.44 -4.45
N THR A 334 5.15 31.47 -4.82
CA THR A 334 5.65 31.67 -6.19
C THR A 334 7.09 31.15 -6.35
N GLY A 335 7.56 31.03 -7.59
CA GLY A 335 8.94 30.60 -7.87
C GLY A 335 9.17 29.08 -7.90
N LEU A 336 8.10 28.28 -7.91
CA LEU A 336 8.15 26.82 -8.09
C LEU A 336 7.29 26.35 -9.28
N ARG A 337 7.55 25.14 -9.78
CA ARG A 337 6.67 24.47 -10.74
C ARG A 337 5.58 23.72 -9.96
N SER A 338 4.39 24.29 -9.86
CA SER A 338 3.30 23.81 -9.00
C SER A 338 2.78 22.40 -9.31
N SER A 339 2.87 21.95 -10.57
CA SER A 339 2.40 20.60 -10.98
C SER A 339 3.37 19.47 -10.65
N GLN A 340 4.61 19.79 -10.27
CA GLN A 340 5.62 18.80 -9.88
C GLN A 340 6.58 19.44 -8.89
N ALA A 341 6.24 19.36 -7.60
CA ALA A 341 7.01 19.93 -6.51
C ALA A 341 6.99 19.01 -5.29
N ASP A 342 7.93 19.24 -4.40
CA ASP A 342 8.00 18.65 -3.07
C ASP A 342 7.90 19.80 -2.06
N VAL A 343 6.88 19.75 -1.19
CA VAL A 343 6.51 20.85 -0.30
C VAL A 343 6.45 20.33 1.12
N GLU A 344 7.33 20.85 1.97
CA GLU A 344 7.31 20.62 3.41
C GLU A 344 6.88 21.91 4.11
N VAL A 345 5.91 21.79 5.02
CA VAL A 345 5.39 22.92 5.81
C VAL A 345 5.27 22.51 7.27
N SER A 346 5.59 23.44 8.17
CA SER A 346 5.38 23.33 9.60
C SER A 346 4.44 24.43 10.05
N PHE A 347 3.40 24.09 10.80
CA PHE A 347 2.42 25.03 11.32
C PHE A 347 2.57 25.14 12.83
N GLU A 348 2.68 26.37 13.32
CA GLU A 348 2.54 26.68 14.73
C GLU A 348 1.14 27.23 14.99
N VAL A 349 0.40 26.61 15.92
CA VAL A 349 -0.93 27.07 16.34
C VAL A 349 -0.76 27.80 17.68
N PRO A 350 -0.97 29.14 17.73
CA PRO A 350 -0.62 29.93 18.91
C PRO A 350 -1.50 29.65 20.12
N SER A 351 -2.74 29.19 19.92
CA SER A 351 -3.65 28.81 21.00
C SER A 351 -4.66 27.76 20.54
N LEU A 352 -4.95 26.80 21.42
CA LEU A 352 -6.00 25.79 21.25
C LEU A 352 -7.29 26.14 21.99
N GLU A 353 -7.37 27.31 22.63
CA GLU A 353 -8.54 27.72 23.40
C GLU A 353 -9.81 27.76 22.54
N GLY A 354 -9.68 28.21 21.29
CA GLY A 354 -10.75 28.25 20.30
C GLY A 354 -11.12 26.91 19.68
N ALA A 355 -10.38 25.82 19.93
CA ALA A 355 -10.64 24.53 19.31
C ALA A 355 -12.04 24.00 19.68
N GLU A 356 -12.77 23.52 18.67
CA GLU A 356 -14.12 22.97 18.83
C GLU A 356 -14.07 21.64 19.59
N ALA A 357 -15.15 21.28 20.29
CA ALA A 357 -15.26 19.94 20.85
C ALA A 357 -15.50 18.92 19.73
N LEU A 358 -14.76 17.81 19.74
CA LEU A 358 -15.00 16.71 18.81
C LEU A 358 -16.37 16.09 19.08
N ASP A 359 -17.18 15.96 18.02
CA ASP A 359 -18.46 15.22 18.09
C ASP A 359 -18.17 13.73 18.37
N PRO A 360 -18.64 13.18 19.49
CA PRO A 360 -18.50 11.76 19.81
C PRO A 360 -18.98 10.83 18.70
N ALA A 361 -20.00 11.20 17.94
CA ALA A 361 -20.56 10.38 16.86
C ALA A 361 -19.60 10.25 15.66
N LEU A 362 -18.67 11.19 15.50
CA LEU A 362 -17.71 11.23 14.39
C LEU A 362 -16.29 10.88 14.82
N ALA A 363 -16.05 10.63 16.11
CA ALA A 363 -14.71 10.47 16.67
C ALA A 363 -13.91 9.28 16.11
N ASN A 364 -14.60 8.26 15.57
CA ASN A 364 -13.99 7.06 15.02
C ASN A 364 -14.05 7.00 13.47
N ASP A 365 -14.53 8.06 12.81
CA ASP A 365 -14.64 8.12 11.36
C ASP A 365 -14.09 9.45 10.83
N ALA A 366 -12.76 9.49 10.71
CA ALA A 366 -12.04 10.66 10.21
C ALA A 366 -12.46 11.04 8.78
N GLN A 367 -12.79 10.06 7.94
CA GLN A 367 -13.23 10.32 6.56
C GLN A 367 -14.60 11.01 6.55
N LYS A 368 -15.56 10.50 7.33
CA LYS A 368 -16.86 11.17 7.48
C LYS A 368 -16.71 12.55 8.09
N LEU A 369 -15.85 12.71 9.09
CA LEU A 369 -15.58 14.01 9.70
C LEU A 369 -15.02 15.01 8.68
N CYS A 370 -14.05 14.61 7.83
CA CYS A 370 -13.57 15.45 6.74
C CYS A 370 -14.69 15.84 5.76
N SER A 371 -15.62 14.92 5.43
CA SER A 371 -16.73 15.24 4.54
C SER A 371 -17.73 16.27 5.10
N VAL A 372 -17.88 16.33 6.43
CA VAL A 372 -18.78 17.28 7.11
C VAL A 372 -18.06 18.58 7.44
N LYS A 373 -16.75 18.51 7.70
CA LYS A 373 -15.87 19.64 8.05
C LYS A 373 -14.82 19.86 6.96
N GLY A 374 -15.28 19.94 5.70
CA GLY A 374 -14.46 20.17 4.51
C GLY A 374 -13.75 21.53 4.49
N ALA A 375 -12.95 21.84 3.47
CA ALA A 375 -12.06 23.01 3.49
C ALA A 375 -12.78 24.37 3.56
N ASP A 376 -14.04 24.46 3.14
CA ASP A 376 -14.83 25.71 3.18
C ASP A 376 -15.65 25.89 4.46
N VAL A 377 -15.66 24.89 5.36
CA VAL A 377 -16.40 24.98 6.63
C VAL A 377 -15.51 25.61 7.69
N GLU A 378 -15.75 26.86 8.07
CA GLU A 378 -14.94 27.48 9.13
C GLU A 378 -15.02 26.70 10.45
N GLY A 379 -13.88 26.62 11.16
CA GLY A 379 -13.78 26.02 12.49
C GLY A 379 -12.97 26.90 13.44
N GLY A 380 -12.87 26.46 14.69
CA GLY A 380 -12.14 27.20 15.72
C GLY A 380 -10.62 27.17 15.55
N VAL A 381 -10.07 26.00 15.22
CA VAL A 381 -8.66 25.80 14.86
C VAL A 381 -8.61 24.95 13.59
N GLY A 382 -8.50 25.63 12.46
CA GLY A 382 -8.57 25.06 11.12
C GLY A 382 -9.93 25.24 10.44
N PRO A 383 -9.99 24.99 9.12
CA PRO A 383 -8.98 24.29 8.33
C PRO A 383 -7.75 25.18 8.04
N PHE A 384 -6.55 24.63 8.20
CA PHE A 384 -5.30 25.29 7.78
C PHE A 384 -4.39 24.25 7.12
N GLY A 385 -3.69 24.62 6.05
CA GLY A 385 -2.96 23.65 5.24
C GLY A 385 -2.48 24.21 3.92
N LEU A 386 -2.46 23.35 2.91
CA LEU A 386 -2.01 23.65 1.56
C LEU A 386 -3.18 23.52 0.57
N TRP A 387 -3.21 24.41 -0.41
CA TRP A 387 -3.92 24.17 -1.66
C TRP A 387 -2.89 23.71 -2.69
N VAL A 388 -3.08 22.53 -3.24
CA VAL A 388 -2.22 21.92 -4.27
C VAL A 388 -3.02 21.71 -5.55
N LEU A 389 -2.32 21.67 -6.69
CA LEU A 389 -2.94 21.55 -8.01
C LEU A 389 -4.08 22.57 -8.20
N ALA A 390 -3.84 23.81 -7.79
CA ALA A 390 -4.84 24.88 -7.82
C ALA A 390 -4.74 25.69 -9.13
N SER A 391 -5.89 26.04 -9.71
CA SER A 391 -5.96 26.96 -10.85
C SER A 391 -5.69 28.41 -10.39
N ALA A 392 -5.29 29.28 -11.31
CA ALA A 392 -4.93 30.67 -11.00
C ALA A 392 -6.07 31.48 -10.34
N LYS A 393 -7.32 31.10 -10.62
CA LYS A 393 -8.52 31.72 -10.03
C LYS A 393 -9.13 30.90 -8.89
N LEU A 394 -8.48 29.81 -8.48
CA LEU A 394 -8.96 28.86 -7.46
C LEU A 394 -10.31 28.19 -7.79
N GLU A 395 -10.68 28.16 -9.07
CA GLU A 395 -11.86 27.43 -9.57
C GLU A 395 -11.73 25.91 -9.33
N GLU A 396 -10.49 25.42 -9.41
CA GLU A 396 -10.11 24.05 -9.06
C GLU A 396 -8.96 24.11 -8.04
N LYS A 397 -9.03 23.27 -7.00
CA LYS A 397 -7.96 23.11 -6.02
C LYS A 397 -8.12 21.80 -5.24
N THR A 398 -7.03 21.23 -4.77
CA THR A 398 -7.07 20.16 -3.76
C THR A 398 -6.56 20.72 -2.44
N ALA A 399 -7.40 20.72 -1.40
CA ALA A 399 -7.03 21.19 -0.07
C ALA A 399 -6.52 20.03 0.79
N VAL A 400 -5.24 20.09 1.20
CA VAL A 400 -4.65 19.19 2.19
C VAL A 400 -4.46 19.96 3.48
N PHE A 401 -5.28 19.68 4.48
CA PHE A 401 -5.37 20.54 5.66
C PHE A 401 -5.51 19.78 6.97
N PHE A 402 -5.27 20.51 8.05
CA PHE A 402 -5.47 20.06 9.41
C PHE A 402 -6.62 20.81 10.10
N ARG A 403 -7.25 20.12 11.05
CA ARG A 403 -8.12 20.70 12.07
C ARG A 403 -7.75 20.16 13.43
N VAL A 404 -7.92 20.98 14.46
CA VAL A 404 -7.66 20.57 15.85
C VAL A 404 -8.94 20.69 16.66
N PHE A 405 -9.28 19.59 17.34
CA PHE A 405 -10.42 19.51 18.24
C PHE A 405 -9.96 19.30 19.68
N LYS A 406 -10.74 19.81 20.64
CA LYS A 406 -10.69 19.33 22.01
C LYS A 406 -11.24 17.90 22.03
N ALA A 407 -10.65 17.04 22.87
CA ALA A 407 -11.15 15.69 23.05
C ALA A 407 -12.66 15.68 23.34
N ALA A 408 -13.37 14.70 22.78
CA ALA A 408 -14.78 14.52 23.04
C ALA A 408 -15.01 14.27 24.54
N ARG A 409 -16.09 14.81 25.13
CA ARG A 409 -16.34 14.74 26.58
C ARG A 409 -16.45 13.31 27.14
N ASN A 410 -16.76 12.33 26.29
CA ASN A 410 -16.86 10.91 26.63
C ASN A 410 -15.57 10.12 26.39
N ILE A 411 -14.53 10.75 25.84
CA ILE A 411 -13.19 10.18 25.72
C ILE A 411 -12.43 10.65 26.96
N ASN A 412 -11.98 9.73 27.82
CA ASN A 412 -11.15 10.02 28.99
C ASN A 412 -9.72 10.48 28.61
N SER A 413 -9.63 11.55 27.83
CA SER A 413 -8.38 12.16 27.39
C SER A 413 -8.54 13.67 27.43
N THR A 414 -7.54 14.37 27.97
CA THR A 414 -7.42 15.83 27.87
C THR A 414 -6.60 16.25 26.65
N LYS A 415 -6.08 15.30 25.87
CA LYS A 415 -5.22 15.58 24.71
C LYS A 415 -6.06 16.02 23.51
N PRO A 416 -5.60 17.02 22.74
CA PRO A 416 -6.27 17.43 21.51
C PRO A 416 -6.26 16.30 20.47
N VAL A 417 -7.25 16.34 19.59
CA VAL A 417 -7.36 15.44 18.42
C VAL A 417 -7.03 16.24 17.18
N VAL A 418 -6.05 15.76 16.40
CA VAL A 418 -5.67 16.38 15.12
C VAL A 418 -6.27 15.54 14.00
N LEU A 419 -7.08 16.18 13.17
CA LEU A 419 -7.63 15.62 11.94
C LEU A 419 -6.79 16.12 10.77
N MET A 420 -6.41 15.22 9.86
CA MET A 420 -5.82 15.54 8.57
C MET A 420 -6.81 15.15 7.47
N CYS A 421 -7.08 16.07 6.55
CA CYS A 421 -8.01 15.87 5.44
C CYS A 421 -7.33 16.14 4.10
N SER A 422 -7.79 15.43 3.07
CA SER A 422 -7.52 15.72 1.66
C SER A 422 -8.86 15.89 0.97
N ASP A 423 -9.15 17.10 0.51
CA ASP A 423 -10.45 17.53 -0.01
C ASP A 423 -10.26 18.10 -1.43
N PRO A 424 -10.49 17.29 -2.48
CA PRO A 424 -10.50 17.78 -3.86
C PRO A 424 -11.77 18.60 -4.11
N GLN A 425 -11.60 19.86 -4.49
CA GLN A 425 -12.69 20.82 -4.66
C GLN A 425 -12.76 21.34 -6.09
N VAL A 426 -13.99 21.43 -6.60
CA VAL A 426 -14.33 22.15 -7.82
C VAL A 426 -15.40 23.16 -7.45
N ILE A 427 -15.09 24.45 -7.58
CA ILE A 427 -16.06 25.52 -7.37
C ILE A 427 -16.75 25.75 -8.70
N PHE A 428 -17.96 25.21 -8.85
CA PHE A 428 -18.85 25.70 -9.89
C PHE A 428 -19.35 27.08 -9.44
N GLU A 429 -18.94 28.15 -10.13
CA GLU A 429 -19.74 29.38 -10.09
C GLU A 429 -21.15 28.97 -10.54
N PRO A 430 -22.21 29.23 -9.76
CA PRO A 430 -23.55 29.00 -10.25
C PRO A 430 -23.75 29.93 -11.44
N GLU A 431 -23.76 29.38 -12.66
CA GLU A 431 -24.37 30.10 -13.78
C GLU A 431 -25.76 30.52 -13.31
N PRO A 432 -26.16 31.79 -13.45
CA PRO A 432 -27.51 32.18 -13.15
C PRO A 432 -28.42 31.31 -14.03
N LEU A 433 -29.29 30.54 -13.38
CA LEU A 433 -30.37 29.78 -13.99
C LEU A 433 -31.14 30.71 -14.95
N GLN A 434 -30.73 30.75 -16.21
CA GLN A 434 -31.62 31.14 -17.29
C GLN A 434 -32.56 29.97 -17.46
N ALA A 435 -33.77 30.14 -16.93
CA ALA A 435 -34.90 29.28 -17.18
C ALA A 435 -35.21 29.30 -18.68
N ASP A 436 -34.52 28.49 -19.47
CA ASP A 436 -34.89 28.24 -20.85
C ASP A 436 -35.89 27.08 -20.86
N VAL A 437 -37.17 27.46 -20.71
CA VAL A 437 -38.30 26.57 -20.97
C VAL A 437 -38.25 26.20 -22.44
N ARG A 438 -37.73 25.01 -22.75
CA ARG A 438 -38.03 24.32 -24.00
C ARG A 438 -38.57 22.93 -23.72
N ARG A 439 -39.90 22.88 -23.65
CA ARG A 439 -40.66 21.74 -24.18
C ARG A 439 -40.18 21.47 -25.60
N LEU A 440 -39.98 20.21 -25.95
CA LEU A 440 -40.46 19.62 -27.20
C LEU A 440 -40.45 18.09 -27.08
N CYS A 441 -41.37 17.50 -27.84
CA CYS A 441 -42.03 16.21 -27.71
C CYS A 441 -41.16 14.96 -27.74
#